data_AF-A0A6B9TAI7-F1
#
_entry.id   AF-A0A6B9TAI7-F1
#
_cell.length_a   1.000
_cell.length_b   1.000
_cell.length_c   1.000
_cell.angle_alpha   90.00
_cell.angle_beta   90.00
_cell.angle_gamma   90.00
#
_symmetry.space_group_name_H-M   'P 1'
#
loop_
_entity.id
_entity.type
_entity.pdbx_description
1 polymer ?
#
loop_
_entity_poly.entity_id
_entity_poly.type
_entity_poly.pdbx_seq_one_letter_code
_entity_poly.pdbx_strand_id
1 'polypeptide(L)'
;MAYKECRCPNCTLPTVFNDARMQCYCINCGFLIRKEDAGDVEPVVSSEAPCDAPTARPSEQSDGLVTVMVSVPDKAQPFMIFIDDEEVLKSTGGSYRVRTTPGRHSLRVRQNLFSETVDIDASEGTRVDVTVGIMGLKVNIH
;
A
#
# COMPACT_ATOMS: atom_id res chain seq x y z
N MET A 1 23.06 22.52 9.36
CA MET A 1 21.85 22.04 8.63
C MET A 1 20.79 21.77 9.68
N ALA A 2 19.73 22.59 9.71
CA ALA A 2 18.62 22.39 10.63
C ALA A 2 17.64 21.38 10.00
N TYR A 3 17.43 20.24 10.64
CA TYR A 3 16.36 19.32 10.27
C TYR A 3 15.17 19.67 11.17
N LYS A 4 14.01 19.92 10.56
CA LYS A 4 12.77 20.16 11.30
C LYS A 4 11.93 18.88 11.21
N GLU A 5 11.54 18.33 12.34
CA GLU A 5 10.60 17.21 12.36
C GLU A 5 9.20 17.75 12.02
N CYS A 6 8.53 17.14 11.05
CA CYS A 6 7.17 17.53 10.65
C CYS A 6 6.31 16.28 10.46
N ARG A 7 4.99 16.44 10.50
CA ARG A 7 4.06 15.32 10.27
C ARG A 7 3.44 15.42 8.89
N CYS A 8 3.29 14.29 8.22
CA CYS A 8 2.60 14.24 6.93
C CYS A 8 1.13 14.68 7.10
N PRO A 9 0.60 15.62 6.30
CA PRO A 9 -0.80 16.04 6.42
C PRO A 9 -1.79 14.93 6.06
N ASN A 10 -1.36 13.92 5.29
CA ASN A 10 -2.21 12.81 4.86
C ASN A 10 -2.21 11.63 5.85
N CYS A 11 -1.06 11.31 6.48
CA CYS A 11 -0.97 10.13 7.36
C CYS A 11 -0.45 10.41 8.77
N THR A 12 -0.22 11.68 9.13
CA THR A 12 0.24 12.18 10.44
C THR A 12 1.55 11.60 10.99
N LEU A 13 2.24 10.75 10.22
CA LEU A 13 3.51 10.15 10.62
C LEU A 13 4.67 11.16 10.61
N PRO A 14 5.69 10.95 11.45
CA PRO A 14 6.91 11.76 11.45
C PRO A 14 7.63 11.68 10.11
N THR A 15 8.04 12.83 9.60
CA THR A 15 8.74 13.01 8.33
C THR A 15 9.88 14.02 8.51
N VAL A 16 11.00 13.76 7.83
CA VAL A 16 12.24 14.53 7.99
C VAL A 16 12.29 15.64 6.94
N PHE A 17 12.36 16.89 7.39
CA PHE A 17 12.44 18.06 6.53
C PHE A 17 13.88 18.34 6.07
N ASN A 18 14.09 18.55 4.77
CA ASN A 18 15.34 19.10 4.26
C ASN A 18 15.18 20.61 4.03
N ASP A 19 15.69 21.39 4.98
CA ASP A 19 15.54 22.85 5.01
C ASP A 19 16.19 23.56 3.81
N ALA A 20 17.21 22.95 3.18
CA ALA A 20 17.86 23.51 2.01
C ALA A 20 17.00 23.47 0.73
N ARG A 21 15.97 22.62 0.68
CA ARG A 21 15.12 22.42 -0.51
C ARG A 21 13.65 22.78 -0.32
N MET A 22 13.25 23.21 0.89
CA MET A 22 11.86 23.53 1.25
C MET A 22 10.84 22.43 0.86
N GLN A 23 11.27 21.18 0.90
CA GLN A 23 10.50 20.02 0.47
C GLN A 23 10.59 18.92 1.53
N CYS A 24 9.45 18.33 1.86
CA CYS A 24 9.32 17.15 2.70
C CYS A 24 8.92 15.96 1.83
N TYR A 25 9.44 14.78 2.13
CA TYR A 25 9.01 13.54 1.49
C TYR A 25 8.43 12.62 2.55
N CYS A 26 7.14 12.31 2.43
CA CYS A 26 6.53 11.30 3.29
C CYS A 26 6.80 9.93 2.69
N ILE A 27 7.70 9.17 3.31
CA ILE A 27 8.03 7.80 2.87
C ILE A 27 6.81 6.86 2.90
N ASN A 28 5.82 7.14 3.75
CA ASN A 28 4.63 6.31 3.86
C ASN A 28 3.56 6.66 2.81
N CYS A 29 3.47 7.93 2.39
CA CYS A 29 2.50 8.34 1.37
C CYS A 29 3.09 8.46 -0.04
N GLY A 30 4.42 8.47 -0.17
CA GLY A 30 5.11 8.47 -1.47
C GLY A 30 4.97 9.75 -2.28
N PHE A 31 4.73 10.91 -1.66
CA PHE A 31 4.67 12.20 -2.35
C PHE A 31 5.48 13.30 -1.65
N LEU A 32 5.86 14.29 -2.46
CA LEU A 32 6.56 15.50 -2.03
C LEU A 32 5.56 16.49 -1.44
N ILE A 33 5.71 16.80 -0.15
CA ILE A 33 4.96 17.80 0.60
C ILE A 33 5.73 19.11 0.54
N ARG A 34 5.10 20.20 0.13
CA ARG A 34 5.73 21.52 0.12
C ARG A 34 5.69 22.14 1.52
N LYS A 35 6.65 23.02 1.81
CA LYS A 35 6.77 23.71 3.11
C LYS A 35 5.47 24.42 3.54
N GLU A 36 4.71 24.95 2.59
CA GLU A 36 3.42 25.63 2.83
C GLU A 36 2.30 24.69 3.33
N ASP A 37 2.35 23.40 2.99
CA ASP A 37 1.36 22.39 3.41
C ASP A 37 1.77 21.65 4.69
N ALA A 38 3.05 21.75 5.06
CA ALA A 38 3.59 21.18 6.29
C ALA A 38 3.22 22.11 7.46
N GLY A 39 2.01 21.94 7.99
CA GLY A 39 1.55 22.68 9.17
C GLY A 39 2.54 22.59 10.32
N ASP A 40 2.90 23.73 10.89
CA ASP A 40 3.66 23.82 12.14
C ASP A 40 2.82 23.21 13.27
N VAL A 41 3.09 21.95 13.61
CA VAL A 41 2.40 21.26 14.70
C VAL A 41 3.44 20.70 15.67
N GLU A 42 3.38 21.23 16.89
CA GLU A 42 4.21 20.84 18.04
C GLU A 42 4.15 19.33 18.34
N PRO A 43 5.23 18.74 18.90
CA PRO A 43 5.36 17.29 19.03
C PRO A 43 4.44 16.73 20.13
N VAL A 44 3.53 15.83 19.76
CA VAL A 44 2.73 15.05 20.71
C VAL A 44 3.38 13.70 20.97
N VAL A 45 3.69 13.46 22.24
CA VAL A 45 4.34 12.27 22.82
C VAL A 45 3.46 11.01 22.69
N SER A 46 4.09 9.87 22.37
CA SER A 46 3.52 8.52 22.32
C SER A 46 2.86 8.06 23.62
N SER A 47 1.84 7.21 23.52
CA SER A 47 1.51 6.18 24.53
C SER A 47 0.75 5.01 23.90
N GLU A 48 1.43 3.85 23.87
CA GLU A 48 1.02 2.45 24.09
C GLU A 48 -0.33 1.88 23.59
N ALA A 49 -0.23 0.71 22.92
CA ALA A 49 -1.29 -0.30 22.69
C ALA A 49 -1.59 -1.09 24.01
N PRO A 50 -2.58 -2.02 24.15
CA PRO A 50 -3.24 -2.86 23.12
C PRO A 50 -4.74 -3.24 23.34
N CYS A 51 -5.29 -4.05 22.40
CA CYS A 51 -6.37 -5.07 22.54
C CYS A 51 -7.70 -4.92 21.77
N ASP A 52 -8.19 -6.11 21.39
CA ASP A 52 -9.49 -6.57 20.87
C ASP A 52 -9.87 -6.36 19.39
N ALA A 53 -9.69 -7.43 18.60
CA ALA A 53 -10.40 -7.63 17.35
C ALA A 53 -11.31 -8.88 17.47
N PRO A 54 -12.63 -8.78 17.23
CA PRO A 54 -13.50 -9.95 17.27
C PRO A 54 -13.28 -10.83 16.03
N THR A 55 -13.16 -12.13 16.28
CA THR A 55 -13.08 -13.16 15.25
C THR A 55 -14.48 -13.42 14.69
N ALA A 56 -14.82 -12.79 13.56
CA ALA A 56 -16.03 -13.12 12.81
C ALA A 56 -15.69 -14.15 11.71
N ARG A 57 -16.22 -15.37 11.83
CA ARG A 57 -16.27 -16.34 10.73
C ARG A 57 -17.27 -15.83 9.69
N PRO A 58 -16.95 -15.77 8.38
CA PRO A 58 -17.96 -15.43 7.40
C PRO A 58 -18.76 -16.68 7.00
N SER A 59 -20.08 -16.54 7.11
CA SER A 59 -21.13 -17.43 6.64
C SER A 59 -21.10 -17.54 5.12
N GLU A 60 -21.38 -18.73 4.59
CA GLU A 60 -21.51 -19.02 3.16
C GLU A 60 -22.81 -18.39 2.60
N GLN A 61 -22.77 -17.10 2.28
CA GLN A 61 -23.59 -16.50 1.23
C GLN A 61 -22.67 -16.19 0.05
N SER A 62 -23.01 -16.71 -1.14
CA SER A 62 -22.24 -16.42 -2.35
C SER A 62 -22.56 -14.99 -2.76
N ASP A 63 -21.77 -14.03 -2.27
CA ASP A 63 -21.88 -12.59 -2.55
C ASP A 63 -21.56 -12.22 -4.01
N GLY A 64 -21.47 -13.19 -4.92
CA GLY A 64 -21.04 -12.98 -6.31
C GLY A 64 -19.57 -12.58 -6.47
N LEU A 65 -18.79 -12.53 -5.39
CA LEU A 65 -17.36 -12.20 -5.39
C LEU A 65 -16.51 -13.44 -5.64
N VAL A 66 -15.46 -13.28 -6.43
CA VAL A 66 -14.41 -14.28 -6.66
C VAL A 66 -13.18 -14.02 -5.79
N THR A 67 -12.44 -15.08 -5.49
CA THR A 67 -11.16 -14.99 -4.78
C THR A 67 -9.99 -14.98 -5.75
N VAL A 68 -9.19 -13.91 -5.71
CA VAL A 68 -7.88 -13.80 -6.36
C VAL A 68 -6.80 -14.03 -5.31
N MET A 69 -5.87 -14.94 -5.57
CA MET A 69 -4.69 -15.12 -4.72
C MET A 69 -3.56 -14.22 -5.19
N VAL A 70 -3.04 -13.38 -4.31
CA VAL A 70 -1.92 -12.49 -4.63
C VAL A 70 -0.72 -12.82 -3.76
N SER A 71 0.41 -13.16 -4.37
CA SER A 71 1.67 -13.39 -3.68
C SER A 71 2.65 -12.26 -3.96
N VAL A 72 3.29 -11.76 -2.91
CA VAL A 72 4.37 -10.78 -2.99
C VAL A 72 5.61 -11.31 -2.24
N PRO A 73 6.82 -11.05 -2.76
CA PRO A 73 8.05 -11.54 -2.14
C PRO A 73 8.37 -10.72 -0.88
N ASP A 74 9.06 -11.33 0.08
CA ASP A 74 9.50 -10.61 1.27
C ASP A 74 10.49 -9.48 0.94
N LYS A 75 10.13 -8.26 1.31
CA LYS A 75 10.91 -7.03 1.13
C LYS A 75 10.70 -6.11 2.34
N ALA A 76 11.72 -5.31 2.66
CA ALA A 76 11.62 -4.31 3.72
C ALA A 76 10.61 -3.19 3.42
N GLN A 77 10.37 -2.91 2.14
CA GLN A 77 9.42 -1.88 1.69
C GLN A 77 8.08 -2.52 1.30
N PRO A 78 6.94 -1.94 1.71
CA PRO A 78 5.64 -2.52 1.43
C PRO A 78 5.30 -2.42 -0.06
N PHE A 79 4.64 -3.46 -0.55
CA PHE A 79 3.85 -3.45 -1.77
C PHE A 79 2.45 -2.91 -1.45
N MET A 80 1.93 -2.06 -2.33
CA MET A 80 0.54 -1.61 -2.33
C MET A 80 -0.11 -2.14 -3.60
N ILE A 81 -1.23 -2.83 -3.46
CA ILE A 81 -1.95 -3.46 -4.56
C ILE A 81 -3.31 -2.82 -4.66
N PHE A 82 -3.66 -2.44 -5.87
CA PHE A 82 -4.90 -1.76 -6.20
C PHE A 82 -5.66 -2.57 -7.26
N ILE A 83 -6.97 -2.69 -7.11
CA ILE A 83 -7.88 -3.19 -8.12
C ILE A 83 -8.84 -2.04 -8.44
N ASP A 84 -8.91 -1.64 -9.71
CA ASP A 84 -9.70 -0.49 -10.16
C ASP A 84 -9.45 0.79 -9.35
N ASP A 85 -8.16 1.06 -9.09
CA ASP A 85 -7.66 2.18 -8.28
C ASP A 85 -8.00 2.15 -6.78
N GLU A 86 -8.74 1.15 -6.29
CA GLU A 86 -8.97 0.93 -4.86
C GLU A 86 -7.85 0.11 -4.22
N GLU A 87 -7.29 0.57 -3.10
CA GLU A 87 -6.26 -0.17 -2.36
C GLU A 87 -6.89 -1.39 -1.68
N VAL A 88 -6.48 -2.59 -2.10
CA VAL A 88 -7.01 -3.86 -1.58
C VAL A 88 -6.02 -4.59 -0.67
N LEU A 89 -4.73 -4.29 -0.78
CA LEU A 89 -3.68 -4.93 0.03
C LEU A 89 -2.45 -4.04 0.18
N LYS A 90 -1.92 -3.99 1.41
CA LYS A 90 -0.60 -3.44 1.73
C LYS A 90 0.19 -4.47 2.53
N SER A 91 1.33 -4.93 2.00
CA SER A 91 2.15 -5.96 2.67
C SER A 91 3.64 -5.87 2.31
N THR A 92 4.50 -6.30 3.22
CA THR A 92 5.94 -6.49 3.01
C THR A 92 6.30 -7.88 2.47
N GLY A 93 5.36 -8.82 2.38
CA GLY A 93 5.63 -10.21 1.98
C GLY A 93 4.47 -11.16 2.24
N GLY A 94 4.34 -12.23 1.45
CA GLY A 94 3.41 -13.33 1.69
C GLY A 94 2.32 -13.50 0.62
N SER A 95 1.38 -14.41 0.88
CA SER A 95 0.26 -14.73 -0.01
C SER A 95 -1.07 -14.40 0.63
N TYR A 96 -1.92 -13.72 -0.12
CA TYR A 96 -3.16 -13.12 0.35
C TYR A 96 -4.34 -13.51 -0.53
N ARG A 97 -5.51 -13.65 0.08
CA ARG A 97 -6.77 -13.83 -0.63
C ARG A 97 -7.47 -12.48 -0.71
N VAL A 98 -7.62 -11.97 -1.92
CA VAL A 98 -8.35 -10.73 -2.22
C VAL A 98 -9.67 -11.12 -2.86
N ARG A 99 -10.78 -10.58 -2.36
CA ARG A 99 -12.12 -10.79 -2.94
C ARG A 99 -12.45 -9.61 -3.85
N THR A 100 -12.92 -9.89 -5.07
CA THR A 100 -13.33 -8.88 -6.06
C THR A 100 -14.50 -9.40 -6.88
N THR A 101 -15.13 -8.56 -7.70
CA THR A 101 -16.12 -9.03 -8.68
C THR A 101 -15.46 -9.86 -9.78
N PRO A 102 -16.19 -10.78 -10.42
CA PRO A 102 -15.67 -11.49 -11.59
C PRO A 102 -15.57 -10.56 -12.81
N GLY A 103 -14.57 -10.79 -13.65
CA GLY A 103 -14.38 -10.10 -14.93
C GLY A 103 -13.12 -9.25 -15.00
N ARG A 104 -13.07 -8.36 -16.00
CA ARG A 104 -11.87 -7.56 -16.29
C ARG A 104 -11.69 -6.43 -15.28
N HIS A 105 -10.50 -6.37 -14.69
CA HIS A 105 -10.09 -5.37 -13.71
C HIS A 105 -8.71 -4.80 -14.05
N SER A 106 -8.47 -3.56 -13.63
CA SER A 106 -7.14 -2.94 -13.67
C SER A 106 -6.40 -3.23 -12.37
N LEU A 107 -5.39 -4.09 -12.42
CA LEU A 107 -4.53 -4.40 -11.28
C LEU A 107 -3.29 -3.50 -11.33
N ARG A 108 -3.08 -2.71 -10.29
CA ARG A 108 -1.86 -1.91 -10.12
C ARG A 108 -1.08 -2.38 -8.89
N VAL A 109 0.21 -2.64 -9.06
CA VAL A 109 1.14 -2.95 -7.97
C VAL A 109 2.17 -1.85 -7.86
N ARG A 110 2.34 -1.31 -6.65
CA ARG A 110 3.33 -0.27 -6.35
C ARG A 110 4.28 -0.73 -5.25
N GLN A 111 5.55 -0.42 -5.41
CA GLN A 111 6.56 -0.53 -4.37
C GLN A 111 7.54 0.62 -4.56
N ASN A 112 7.55 1.56 -3.61
CA ASN A 112 8.39 2.75 -3.66
C ASN A 112 8.20 3.54 -4.97
N LEU A 113 9.24 3.72 -5.79
CA LEU A 113 9.20 4.43 -7.08
C LEU A 113 8.70 3.56 -8.24
N PHE A 114 8.56 2.25 -8.05
CA PHE A 114 8.09 1.33 -9.08
C PHE A 114 6.57 1.19 -9.02
N SER A 115 5.94 1.21 -10.19
CA SER A 115 4.52 0.94 -10.40
C SER A 115 4.38 0.09 -11.65
N GLU A 116 3.61 -0.98 -11.56
CA GLU A 116 3.23 -1.84 -12.69
C GLU A 116 1.71 -1.92 -12.73
N THR A 117 1.11 -1.72 -13.91
CA THR A 117 -0.33 -1.83 -14.11
C THR A 117 -0.60 -2.85 -15.21
N VAL A 118 -1.45 -3.83 -14.91
CA VAL A 118 -1.86 -4.89 -15.85
C VAL A 118 -3.37 -5.09 -15.77
N ASP A 119 -3.98 -5.43 -16.90
CA ASP A 119 -5.35 -5.91 -16.89
C ASP A 119 -5.38 -7.39 -16.47
N ILE A 120 -6.27 -7.72 -15.53
CA ILE A 120 -6.54 -9.09 -15.12
C ILE A 120 -7.99 -9.45 -15.45
N ASP A 121 -8.24 -10.70 -15.82
CA ASP A 121 -9.60 -11.25 -15.87
C ASP A 121 -9.81 -12.08 -14.60
N ALA A 122 -10.47 -11.48 -13.60
CA ALA A 122 -10.64 -12.09 -12.30
C ALA A 122 -11.72 -13.17 -12.36
N SER A 123 -11.29 -14.41 -12.17
CA SER A 123 -12.15 -15.56 -11.90
C SER A 123 -11.76 -16.26 -10.60
N GLU A 124 -12.61 -17.17 -10.11
CA GLU A 124 -12.31 -17.95 -8.90
C GLU A 124 -10.98 -18.69 -9.07
N GLY A 125 -10.05 -18.48 -8.14
CA GLY A 125 -8.75 -19.15 -8.15
C GLY A 125 -7.68 -18.49 -9.01
N THR A 126 -7.96 -17.34 -9.64
CA THR A 126 -6.93 -16.52 -10.33
C THR A 126 -5.76 -16.28 -9.41
N ARG A 127 -4.54 -16.48 -9.90
CA ARG A 127 -3.33 -16.23 -9.09
C ARG A 127 -2.49 -15.13 -9.72
N VAL A 128 -1.99 -14.26 -8.85
CA VAL A 128 -1.17 -13.11 -9.20
C VAL A 128 0.11 -13.22 -8.39
N ASP A 129 1.23 -13.41 -9.08
CA ASP A 129 2.54 -13.46 -8.45
C ASP A 129 3.34 -12.22 -8.85
N VAL A 130 3.64 -11.39 -7.85
CA VAL A 130 4.48 -10.21 -8.00
C VAL A 130 5.93 -10.63 -7.85
N THR A 131 6.79 -10.10 -8.72
CA THR A 131 8.24 -10.28 -8.61
C THR A 131 8.94 -8.93 -8.72
N VAL A 132 10.12 -8.82 -8.11
CA VAL A 132 10.98 -7.63 -8.19
C VAL A 132 12.22 -8.03 -8.97
N GLY A 133 12.33 -7.55 -10.20
CA GLY A 133 13.50 -7.71 -11.05
C GLY A 133 14.43 -6.50 -10.99
N ILE A 134 15.59 -6.61 -11.65
CA ILE A 134 16.59 -5.52 -11.77
C ILE A 134 15.97 -4.26 -12.42
N MET A 135 14.98 -4.46 -13.30
CA MET A 135 14.33 -3.41 -14.09
C MET A 135 13.00 -2.91 -13.49
N GLY A 136 12.60 -3.40 -12.30
CA GLY A 136 11.35 -2.99 -11.64
C GLY A 136 10.43 -4.14 -11.25
N LEU A 137 9.15 -3.82 -11.05
CA LEU A 137 8.10 -4.77 -10.71
C LEU A 137 7.69 -5.57 -11.95
N LYS A 138 7.31 -6.83 -11.75
CA LYS A 138 6.64 -7.65 -12.75
C LYS A 138 5.49 -8.40 -12.10
N VAL A 139 4.38 -8.48 -12.82
CA VAL A 139 3.18 -9.21 -12.39
C VAL A 139 2.97 -10.39 -13.33
N ASN A 140 2.86 -11.60 -12.77
CA ASN A 140 2.52 -12.81 -13.51
C ASN A 140 1.12 -13.26 -13.10
N ILE A 141 0.27 -13.60 -14.07
CA ILE A 141 -1.11 -14.00 -13.86
C ILE A 141 -1.26 -15.45 -14.31
N HIS A 142 -1.92 -16.28 -13.49
CA HIS A 142 -2.12 -17.71 -13.70
C HIS A 142 -3.58 -18.11 -13.52
#